data_AF-A0A3R7WSY0-F1
#
_entry.id   AF-A0A3R7WSY0-F1
#
_cell.length_a   1.000
_cell.length_b   1.000
_cell.length_c   1.000
_cell.angle_alpha   90.00
_cell.angle_beta   90.00
_cell.angle_gamma   90.00
#
_symmetry.space_group_name_H-M   'P 1'
#
loop_
_entity.id
_entity.type
_entity.pdbx_description
1 polymer ?
#
loop_
_entity_poly.entity_id
_entity_poly.type
_entity_poly.pdbx_seq_one_letter_code
_entity_poly.pdbx_strand_id
1 'polypeptide(L)'
;MARLALLWLPLPEVTSPQVVGCVHILATDVWSQIRKDAAVAVGRVLPVLPWSTVEAVLHDLLQVFKQPPDEGDDDWKGREGAFRVLASMLAQFKKNTTPPSTGFSLGTRMMQYLPSALLCDLKPVSAMQHPQLSVREHATAAIIRYVALSDAFTQISTFQEVMSKLNLYSPHEVLPAAHAEGTI
;
A
#
# COMPACT_ATOMS: atom_id res chain seq x y z
N MET A 1 37.40 -24.58 6.41
CA MET A 1 36.61 -25.75 6.00
C MET A 1 35.11 -25.60 6.25
N ALA A 2 34.65 -25.01 7.38
CA ALA A 2 33.20 -24.88 7.67
C ALA A 2 32.39 -23.98 6.69
N ARG A 3 33.01 -22.94 6.11
CA ARG A 3 32.36 -22.06 5.10
C ARG A 3 32.04 -22.76 3.77
N LEU A 4 32.78 -23.80 3.40
CA LEU A 4 32.54 -24.58 2.18
C LEU A 4 31.41 -25.59 2.38
N ALA A 5 31.25 -26.15 3.58
CA ALA A 5 30.18 -27.10 3.89
C ALA A 5 28.77 -26.47 3.84
N LEU A 6 28.65 -25.17 4.16
CA LEU A 6 27.37 -24.45 4.11
C LEU A 6 26.92 -24.11 2.68
N LEU A 7 27.83 -24.08 1.71
CA LEU A 7 27.52 -23.89 0.28
C LEU A 7 26.96 -25.16 -0.39
N TRP A 8 27.11 -26.31 0.28
CA TRP A 8 26.67 -27.63 -0.20
C TRP A 8 25.36 -28.07 0.45
N LEU A 9 24.90 -27.35 1.47
CA LEU A 9 23.52 -27.49 1.92
C LEU A 9 22.65 -26.87 0.82
N PRO A 10 21.72 -27.62 0.22
CA PRO A 10 20.72 -27.00 -0.64
C PRO A 10 20.06 -25.92 0.22
N LEU A 11 20.23 -24.65 -0.17
CA LEU A 11 19.46 -23.58 0.45
C LEU A 11 18.00 -24.01 0.28
N PRO A 12 17.21 -24.14 1.35
CA PRO A 12 15.81 -24.49 1.19
C PRO A 12 15.20 -23.47 0.23
N GLU A 13 14.64 -23.95 -0.89
CA GLU A 13 13.93 -23.09 -1.82
C GLU A 13 12.83 -22.39 -1.02
N VAL A 14 12.95 -21.07 -0.88
CA VAL A 14 11.97 -20.30 -0.11
C VAL A 14 10.65 -20.36 -0.88
N THR A 15 9.67 -21.04 -0.31
CA THR A 15 8.36 -21.23 -0.93
C THR A 15 7.55 -19.94 -0.89
N SER A 16 6.61 -19.78 -1.83
CA SER A 16 5.73 -18.61 -1.87
C SER A 16 5.01 -18.34 -0.53
N PRO A 17 4.44 -19.34 0.18
CA PRO A 17 3.82 -19.11 1.49
C PRO A 17 4.79 -18.60 2.55
N GLN A 18 6.05 -19.06 2.54
CA GLN A 18 7.07 -18.57 3.46
C GLN A 18 7.42 -17.11 3.18
N VAL A 19 7.54 -16.71 1.90
CA VAL A 19 7.74 -15.30 1.54
C VAL A 19 6.58 -14.45 2.03
N VAL A 20 5.34 -14.86 1.76
CA VAL A 20 4.13 -14.13 2.19
C VAL A 20 4.09 -13.98 3.71
N GLY A 21 4.29 -15.07 4.46
CA GLY A 21 4.30 -15.05 5.93
C GLY A 21 5.41 -14.16 6.50
N CYS A 22 6.62 -14.20 5.92
CA CYS A 22 7.71 -13.30 6.32
C CYS A 22 7.36 -11.83 6.07
N VAL A 23 6.80 -11.51 4.89
CA VAL A 23 6.37 -10.14 4.59
C VAL A 23 5.28 -9.69 5.55
N HIS A 24 4.29 -10.54 5.82
CA HIS A 24 3.21 -10.24 6.76
C HIS A 24 3.74 -9.88 8.15
N ILE A 25 4.53 -10.76 8.76
CA ILE A 25 5.10 -10.57 10.11
C ILE A 25 5.92 -9.28 10.18
N LEU A 26 6.76 -9.02 9.17
CA LEU A 26 7.61 -7.83 9.16
C LEU A 26 6.82 -6.54 8.88
N ALA A 27 5.73 -6.62 8.11
CA ALA A 27 4.85 -5.50 7.82
C ALA A 27 3.97 -5.15 9.02
N THR A 28 3.61 -6.13 9.86
CA THR A 28 2.76 -5.93 11.05
C THR A 28 3.53 -5.88 12.37
N ASP A 29 4.87 -5.84 12.29
CA ASP A 29 5.73 -5.79 13.47
C ASP A 29 5.43 -4.57 14.37
N VAL A 30 5.55 -4.73 15.69
CA VAL A 30 5.28 -3.67 16.66
C VAL A 30 6.24 -2.48 16.49
N TRP A 31 7.47 -2.71 16.04
CA TRP A 31 8.52 -1.70 15.87
C TRP A 31 8.46 -1.05 14.49
N SER A 32 8.27 0.27 14.47
CA SER A 32 8.17 1.05 13.23
C SER A 32 9.42 0.97 12.34
N GLN A 33 10.61 0.84 12.94
CA GLN A 33 11.85 0.68 12.19
C GLN A 33 11.87 -0.63 11.39
N ILE A 34 11.36 -1.73 11.96
CA ILE A 34 11.23 -3.02 11.25
C ILE A 34 10.26 -2.88 10.07
N ARG A 35 9.07 -2.30 10.29
CA ARG A 35 8.09 -2.07 9.20
C ARG A 35 8.66 -1.21 8.07
N LYS A 36 9.46 -0.20 8.41
CA LYS A 36 10.17 0.65 7.45
C LYS A 36 11.20 -0.13 6.63
N ASP A 37 12.05 -0.91 7.28
CA ASP A 37 13.09 -1.68 6.61
C ASP A 37 12.50 -2.82 5.77
N ALA A 38 11.41 -3.42 6.24
CA ALA A 38 10.62 -4.41 5.51
C ALA A 38 10.09 -3.83 4.19
N ALA A 39 9.47 -2.65 4.22
CA ALA A 39 8.96 -1.99 3.03
C ALA A 39 10.06 -1.75 1.99
N VAL A 40 11.24 -1.29 2.44
CA VAL A 40 12.40 -1.08 1.56
C VAL A 40 12.92 -2.41 0.99
N ALA A 41 13.03 -3.45 1.82
CA ALA A 41 13.51 -4.76 1.41
C ALA A 41 12.56 -5.41 0.39
N VAL A 42 11.26 -5.40 0.67
CA VAL A 42 10.21 -5.92 -0.22
C VAL A 42 10.26 -5.21 -1.56
N GLY A 43 10.34 -3.87 -1.58
CA GLY A 43 10.46 -3.12 -2.82
C GLY A 43 11.68 -3.54 -3.67
N ARG A 44 12.81 -3.89 -3.04
CA ARG A 44 14.01 -4.34 -3.77
C ARG A 44 13.90 -5.75 -4.32
N VAL A 45 13.27 -6.67 -3.59
CA VAL A 45 13.17 -8.08 -3.99
C VAL A 45 11.96 -8.37 -4.88
N LEU A 46 10.93 -7.52 -4.85
CA LEU A 46 9.70 -7.71 -5.62
C LEU A 46 9.94 -8.03 -7.11
N PRO A 47 10.85 -7.34 -7.83
CA PRO A 47 11.06 -7.57 -9.26
C PRO A 47 11.63 -8.95 -9.62
N VAL A 48 12.24 -9.65 -8.65
CA VAL A 48 12.84 -10.98 -8.86
C VAL A 48 11.94 -12.12 -8.39
N LEU A 49 10.82 -11.81 -7.73
CA LEU A 49 9.89 -12.83 -7.24
C LEU A 49 9.01 -13.42 -8.36
N PRO A 50 8.61 -14.70 -8.23
CA PRO A 50 7.56 -15.28 -9.07
C PRO A 50 6.27 -14.44 -9.02
N TRP A 51 5.54 -14.36 -10.14
CA TRP A 51 4.32 -13.53 -10.20
C TRP A 51 3.28 -13.96 -9.18
N SER A 52 3.08 -15.27 -9.04
CA SER A 52 2.18 -15.86 -8.05
C SER A 52 2.51 -15.42 -6.63
N THR A 53 3.80 -15.24 -6.31
CA THR A 53 4.24 -14.72 -5.00
C THR A 53 3.93 -13.25 -4.84
N VAL A 54 4.14 -12.44 -5.89
CA VAL A 54 3.78 -11.01 -5.89
C VAL A 54 2.28 -10.82 -5.67
N GLU A 55 1.45 -11.59 -6.37
CA GLU A 55 -0.01 -11.57 -6.20
C GLU A 55 -0.44 -12.01 -4.81
N ALA A 56 0.18 -13.07 -4.28
CA ALA A 56 -0.12 -13.56 -2.93
C ALA A 56 0.24 -12.52 -1.84
N VAL A 57 1.39 -11.84 -1.98
CA VAL A 57 1.77 -10.74 -1.07
C VAL A 57 0.78 -9.58 -1.17
N LEU A 58 0.38 -9.17 -2.38
CA LEU A 58 -0.62 -8.12 -2.57
C LEU A 58 -1.95 -8.48 -1.91
N HIS A 59 -2.42 -9.71 -2.12
CA HIS A 59 -3.67 -10.19 -1.53
C HIS A 59 -3.59 -10.18 0.01
N ASP A 60 -2.50 -10.68 0.58
CA ASP A 60 -2.29 -10.69 2.04
C ASP A 60 -2.36 -9.27 2.64
N LEU A 61 -1.62 -8.32 2.06
CA LEU A 61 -1.63 -6.92 2.52
C LEU A 61 -3.03 -6.29 2.41
N LEU A 62 -3.78 -6.60 1.35
CA LEU A 62 -5.15 -6.11 1.18
C LEU A 62 -6.11 -6.65 2.26
N GLN A 63 -5.89 -7.87 2.77
CA GLN A 63 -6.68 -8.39 3.87
C GLN A 63 -6.42 -7.63 5.17
N VAL A 64 -5.17 -7.21 5.43
CA VAL A 64 -4.84 -6.36 6.59
C VAL A 64 -5.66 -5.06 6.59
N PHE A 65 -5.92 -4.47 5.42
CA PHE A 65 -6.73 -3.26 5.33
C PHE A 65 -8.23 -3.50 5.57
N LYS A 66 -8.72 -4.71 5.29
CA LYS A 66 -10.15 -5.09 5.41
C LYS A 66 -10.52 -5.53 6.82
N GLN A 67 -9.54 -5.85 7.68
CA GLN A 67 -9.82 -6.24 9.05
C GLN A 67 -10.59 -5.10 9.75
N PRO A 68 -11.77 -5.38 10.34
CA PRO A 68 -12.46 -4.38 11.16
C PRO A 68 -11.56 -4.04 12.35
N PRO A 69 -11.64 -2.80 12.88
CA PRO A 69 -11.01 -2.52 14.16
C PRO A 69 -11.62 -3.46 15.21
N ASP A 70 -10.80 -4.29 15.86
CA ASP A 70 -11.26 -5.10 16.98
C ASP A 70 -11.73 -4.17 18.10
N GLU A 71 -12.76 -4.57 18.85
CA GLU A 71 -13.29 -3.80 19.98
C GLU A 71 -12.20 -3.65 21.06
N GLY A 72 -11.39 -2.59 20.96
CA GLY A 72 -10.39 -2.20 21.95
C GLY A 72 -8.96 -2.03 21.44
N ASP A 73 -8.61 -2.54 20.26
CA ASP A 73 -7.26 -2.37 19.69
C ASP A 73 -7.33 -2.28 18.16
N ASP A 74 -7.46 -1.05 17.66
CA ASP A 74 -7.21 -0.81 16.24
C ASP A 74 -5.72 -1.06 16.00
N ASP A 75 -5.38 -2.17 15.33
CA ASP A 75 -4.00 -2.50 14.92
C ASP A 75 -3.54 -1.57 13.78
N TRP A 76 -3.53 -0.28 14.10
CA TRP A 76 -3.11 0.79 13.23
C TRP A 76 -1.65 0.62 12.81
N LYS A 77 -0.84 -0.07 13.64
CA LYS A 77 0.57 -0.37 13.34
C LYS A 77 0.66 -1.37 12.18
N GLY A 78 -0.13 -2.43 12.22
CA GLY A 78 -0.28 -3.38 11.12
C GLY A 78 -0.74 -2.72 9.84
N ARG A 79 -1.80 -1.89 9.91
CA ARG A 79 -2.29 -1.12 8.77
C ARG A 79 -1.22 -0.17 8.21
N GLU A 80 -0.54 0.58 9.07
CA GLU A 80 0.51 1.53 8.69
C GLU A 80 1.64 0.84 7.93
N GLY A 81 2.19 -0.25 8.47
CA GLY A 81 3.26 -0.99 7.80
C GLY A 81 2.81 -1.65 6.51
N ALA A 82 1.61 -2.23 6.49
CA ALA A 82 1.05 -2.80 5.27
C ALA A 82 0.90 -1.76 4.15
N PHE A 83 0.45 -0.53 4.46
CA PHE A 83 0.42 0.56 3.47
C PHE A 83 1.82 0.97 3.01
N ARG A 84 2.79 0.95 3.92
CA ARG A 84 4.18 1.27 3.61
C ARG A 84 4.82 0.27 2.65
N VAL A 85 4.55 -1.03 2.87
CA VAL A 85 4.97 -2.12 1.98
C VAL A 85 4.26 -1.99 0.64
N LEU A 86 2.94 -1.79 0.64
CA LEU A 86 2.16 -1.60 -0.59
C LEU A 86 2.69 -0.43 -1.43
N ALA A 87 2.95 0.74 -0.81
CA ALA A 87 3.52 1.89 -1.50
C ALA A 87 4.89 1.55 -2.11
N SER A 88 5.72 0.78 -1.40
CA SER A 88 7.04 0.37 -1.89
C SER A 88 6.95 -0.66 -3.02
N MET A 89 5.93 -1.52 -3.01
CA MET A 89 5.65 -2.44 -4.11
C MET A 89 5.17 -1.71 -5.36
N LEU A 90 4.18 -0.81 -5.20
CA LEU A 90 3.65 0.01 -6.29
C LEU A 90 4.75 0.87 -6.95
N ALA A 91 5.74 1.31 -6.16
CA ALA A 91 6.90 2.04 -6.67
C ALA A 91 7.74 1.27 -7.71
N GLN A 92 7.68 -0.06 -7.72
CA GLN A 92 8.47 -0.89 -8.63
C GLN A 92 7.80 -1.09 -9.99
N PHE A 93 6.49 -0.87 -10.07
CA PHE A 93 5.77 -0.98 -11.35
C PHE A 93 6.09 0.24 -12.21
N LYS A 94 6.32 -0.02 -13.50
CA LYS A 94 6.49 1.01 -14.51
C LYS A 94 5.35 0.92 -15.50
N LYS A 95 4.74 2.06 -15.81
CA LYS A 95 3.75 2.18 -16.88
C LYS A 95 4.48 2.49 -18.18
N ASN A 96 4.30 1.65 -19.19
CA ASN A 96 4.88 1.82 -20.51
C ASN A 96 3.77 2.33 -21.44
N THR A 97 3.92 3.57 -21.91
CA THR A 97 2.91 4.27 -22.72
C THR A 97 3.29 4.41 -24.19
N THR A 98 4.53 4.08 -24.55
CA THR A 98 5.04 4.18 -25.92
C THR A 98 4.89 2.85 -26.67
N PRO A 99 4.27 2.85 -27.87
CA PRO A 99 4.26 1.68 -28.75
C PRO A 99 5.69 1.23 -29.12
N PRO A 100 5.94 -0.07 -29.33
CA PRO A 100 4.98 -1.19 -29.35
C PRO A 100 4.66 -1.77 -27.96
N SER A 101 5.31 -1.27 -26.90
CA SER A 101 5.23 -1.83 -25.54
C SER A 101 4.23 -1.06 -24.66
N THR A 102 2.94 -1.06 -25.02
CA THR A 102 1.89 -0.55 -24.14
C THR A 102 1.58 -1.56 -23.02
N GLY A 103 1.63 -1.14 -21.77
CA GLY A 103 1.32 -2.00 -20.62
C GLY A 103 2.09 -1.60 -19.37
N PHE A 104 2.44 -2.59 -18.55
CA PHE A 104 3.18 -2.43 -17.31
C PHE A 104 4.42 -3.32 -17.31
N SER A 105 5.44 -2.92 -16.56
CA SER A 105 6.57 -3.79 -16.26
C SER A 105 6.91 -3.81 -14.79
N LEU A 106 7.38 -4.97 -14.34
CA LEU A 106 7.94 -5.21 -13.02
C LEU A 106 9.24 -6.00 -13.23
N GLY A 107 10.39 -5.35 -13.02
CA GLY A 107 11.69 -5.94 -13.35
C GLY A 107 11.80 -6.26 -14.84
N THR A 108 12.10 -7.51 -15.16
CA THR A 108 12.16 -8.02 -16.54
C THR A 108 10.82 -8.50 -17.08
N ARG A 109 9.78 -8.55 -16.24
CA ARG A 109 8.44 -9.03 -16.64
C ARG A 109 7.62 -7.89 -17.24
N MET A 110 7.03 -8.16 -18.40
CA MET A 110 6.03 -7.31 -19.06
C MET A 110 4.63 -7.84 -18.79
N MET A 111 3.66 -6.94 -18.64
CA MET A 111 2.27 -7.25 -18.33
C MET A 111 1.35 -6.31 -19.09
N GLN A 112 0.17 -6.78 -19.48
CA GLN A 112 -0.82 -5.91 -20.13
C GLN A 112 -1.65 -5.12 -19.11
N TYR A 113 -1.88 -5.70 -17.92
CA TYR A 113 -2.72 -5.14 -16.87
C TYR A 113 -2.03 -5.21 -15.52
N LEU A 114 -2.40 -4.33 -14.59
CA LEU A 114 -2.02 -4.45 -13.18
C LEU A 114 -2.77 -5.64 -12.52
N PRO A 115 -2.25 -6.17 -11.40
CA PRO A 115 -2.98 -7.13 -10.56
C PRO A 115 -4.41 -6.67 -10.29
N SER A 116 -5.40 -7.52 -10.57
CA SER A 116 -6.81 -7.23 -10.33
C SER A 116 -7.10 -6.90 -8.87
N ALA A 117 -6.35 -7.49 -7.93
CA ALA A 117 -6.45 -7.20 -6.50
C ALA A 117 -6.23 -5.70 -6.19
N LEU A 118 -5.32 -5.03 -6.90
CA LEU A 118 -5.11 -3.58 -6.73
C LEU A 118 -6.29 -2.76 -7.27
N LEU A 119 -6.97 -3.26 -8.30
CA LEU A 119 -8.10 -2.59 -8.95
C LEU A 119 -9.41 -2.73 -8.16
N CYS A 120 -9.61 -3.88 -7.50
CA CYS A 120 -10.89 -4.22 -6.87
C CYS A 120 -10.96 -3.91 -5.37
N ASP A 121 -9.83 -4.02 -4.65
CA ASP A 121 -9.85 -4.10 -3.19
C ASP A 121 -9.20 -2.91 -2.48
N LEU A 122 -8.39 -2.12 -3.17
CA LEU A 122 -7.80 -0.93 -2.59
C LEU A 122 -8.87 0.17 -2.53
N LYS A 123 -9.53 0.32 -1.38
CA LYS A 123 -10.46 1.43 -1.12
C LYS A 123 -9.66 2.64 -0.63
N PRO A 124 -9.41 3.66 -1.48
CA PRO A 124 -8.47 4.73 -1.16
C PRO A 124 -8.95 5.57 0.02
N VAL A 125 -10.25 5.80 0.16
CA VAL A 125 -10.72 6.85 1.06
C VAL A 125 -10.94 6.41 2.51
N SER A 126 -11.31 5.14 2.76
CA SER A 126 -11.47 4.65 4.13
C SER A 126 -10.14 4.68 4.90
N ALA A 127 -9.03 4.44 4.21
CA ALA A 127 -7.70 4.50 4.79
C ALA A 127 -7.22 5.94 5.10
N MET A 128 -7.69 6.92 4.31
CA MET A 128 -7.35 8.33 4.51
C MET A 128 -8.14 9.01 5.64
N GLN A 129 -9.19 8.37 6.16
CA GLN A 129 -10.00 8.87 7.30
C GLN A 129 -9.56 8.27 8.64
N HIS A 130 -8.47 7.50 8.66
CA HIS A 130 -7.99 6.82 9.85
C HIS A 130 -7.59 7.81 10.96
N PRO A 131 -7.85 7.56 12.26
CA PRO A 131 -7.50 8.49 13.35
C PRO A 131 -5.98 8.75 13.46
N GLN A 132 -5.18 7.71 13.26
CA GLN A 132 -3.72 7.80 13.26
C GLN A 132 -3.17 8.50 12.00
N LEU A 133 -2.39 9.59 12.18
CA LEU A 133 -1.78 10.37 11.09
C LEU A 133 -0.87 9.53 10.19
N SER A 134 0.01 8.72 10.76
CA SER A 134 0.98 7.91 9.99
C SER A 134 0.29 6.91 9.05
N VAL A 135 -0.86 6.36 9.45
CA VAL A 135 -1.68 5.51 8.58
C VAL A 135 -2.18 6.31 7.39
N ARG A 136 -2.72 7.52 7.62
CA ARG A 136 -3.21 8.39 6.54
C ARG A 136 -2.09 8.77 5.57
N GLU A 137 -0.91 9.11 6.07
CA GLU A 137 0.24 9.48 5.23
C GLU A 137 0.70 8.33 4.33
N HIS A 138 0.83 7.12 4.88
CA HIS A 138 1.28 5.96 4.13
C HIS A 138 0.19 5.42 3.19
N ALA A 139 -1.08 5.47 3.59
CA ALA A 139 -2.20 5.19 2.69
C ALA A 139 -2.22 6.17 1.51
N THR A 140 -2.06 7.47 1.77
CA THR A 140 -1.99 8.50 0.72
C THR A 140 -0.83 8.24 -0.24
N ALA A 141 0.35 7.89 0.29
CA ALA A 141 1.50 7.56 -0.54
C ALA A 141 1.27 6.33 -1.43
N ALA A 142 0.57 5.30 -0.92
CA ALA A 142 0.19 4.13 -1.72
C ALA A 142 -0.82 4.51 -2.82
N ILE A 143 -1.83 5.31 -2.48
CA ILE A 143 -2.88 5.74 -3.42
C ILE A 143 -2.32 6.60 -4.53
N ILE A 144 -1.45 7.58 -4.22
CA ILE A 144 -0.80 8.41 -5.24
C ILE A 144 -0.06 7.54 -6.27
N ARG A 145 0.65 6.51 -5.80
CA ARG A 145 1.37 5.58 -6.68
C ARG A 145 0.43 4.72 -7.50
N TYR A 146 -0.65 4.24 -6.90
CA TYR A 146 -1.69 3.51 -7.62
C TYR A 146 -2.32 4.36 -8.73
N VAL A 147 -2.76 5.59 -8.41
CA VAL A 147 -3.34 6.55 -9.35
C VAL A 147 -2.38 6.86 -10.51
N ALA A 148 -1.08 7.01 -10.23
CA ALA A 148 -0.07 7.22 -11.27
C ALA A 148 0.04 6.07 -12.27
N LEU A 149 -0.27 4.84 -11.85
CA LEU A 149 -0.26 3.65 -12.70
C LEU A 149 -1.59 3.47 -13.44
N SER A 150 -2.70 3.89 -12.85
CA SER A 150 -4.05 3.72 -13.42
C SER A 150 -4.30 4.54 -14.69
N ASP A 151 -5.35 4.18 -15.44
CA ASP A 151 -5.84 4.96 -16.57
C ASP A 151 -6.60 6.24 -16.13
N ALA A 152 -6.89 7.11 -17.10
CA ALA A 152 -7.51 8.41 -16.83
C ALA A 152 -8.89 8.30 -16.15
N PHE A 153 -9.68 7.26 -16.44
CA PHE A 153 -10.99 7.07 -15.83
C PHE A 153 -10.85 6.74 -14.34
N THR A 154 -9.98 5.79 -14.00
CA THR A 154 -9.68 5.46 -12.59
C THR A 154 -9.06 6.63 -11.85
N GLN A 155 -8.20 7.44 -12.49
CA GLN A 155 -7.65 8.65 -11.88
C GLN A 155 -8.74 9.66 -11.50
N ILE A 156 -9.66 9.94 -12.43
CA ILE A 156 -10.78 10.87 -12.20
C ILE A 156 -11.73 10.33 -11.12
N SER A 157 -12.09 9.05 -11.20
CA SER A 157 -12.98 8.42 -10.22
C SER A 157 -12.38 8.44 -8.81
N THR A 158 -11.09 8.11 -8.67
CA THR A 158 -10.38 8.17 -7.39
C THR A 158 -10.35 9.61 -6.85
N PHE A 159 -10.07 10.59 -7.71
CA PHE A 159 -10.07 12.01 -7.31
C PHE A 159 -11.44 12.48 -6.82
N GLN A 160 -12.52 12.15 -7.54
CA GLN A 160 -13.89 12.47 -7.14
C GLN A 160 -14.27 11.82 -5.80
N GLU A 161 -13.86 10.57 -5.58
CA GLU A 161 -14.11 9.87 -4.32
C GLU A 161 -13.38 10.52 -3.14
N VAL A 162 -12.09 10.86 -3.32
CA VAL A 162 -11.27 11.54 -2.31
C VAL A 162 -11.87 12.90 -1.96
N MET A 163 -12.24 13.71 -2.96
CA MET A 163 -12.85 15.02 -2.74
C MET A 163 -14.20 14.90 -2.02
N SER A 164 -15.09 13.98 -2.41
CA SER A 164 -16.42 13.90 -1.80
C SER A 164 -16.37 13.50 -0.32
N LYS A 165 -15.46 12.61 0.05
CA LYS A 165 -15.36 12.06 1.40
C LYS A 165 -14.41 12.85 2.32
N LEU A 166 -13.44 13.59 1.79
CA LEU A 166 -12.65 14.55 2.58
C LEU A 166 -13.42 15.86 2.81
N ASN A 167 -14.24 16.31 1.86
CA ASN A 167 -15.06 17.51 2.04
C ASN A 167 -16.13 17.36 3.13
N LEU A 168 -16.53 16.12 3.46
CA LEU A 168 -17.42 15.84 4.60
C LEU A 168 -16.74 16.00 5.97
N TYR A 169 -15.41 16.13 6.01
CA TYR A 169 -14.62 16.39 7.23
C TYR A 169 -14.31 17.87 7.46
N SER A 170 -15.03 18.79 6.79
CA SER A 170 -15.13 20.19 7.24
C SER A 170 -16.54 20.52 7.79
N PRO A 171 -16.96 20.01 8.98
CA PRO A 171 -18.23 20.41 9.57
C PRO A 171 -18.13 21.59 10.55
N HIS A 172 -16.94 22.16 10.84
CA HIS A 172 -16.81 23.26 11.81
C HIS A 172 -15.72 24.30 11.46
N GLU A 173 -15.80 24.89 10.27
CA GLU A 173 -15.45 26.31 10.11
C GLU A 173 -16.67 27.05 9.57
N VAL A 174 -17.78 26.97 10.30
CA VAL A 174 -18.66 28.13 10.35
C VAL A 174 -17.87 29.16 11.14
N LEU A 175 -17.13 30.01 10.43
CA LEU A 175 -16.67 31.29 10.97
C LEU A 175 -17.86 31.84 11.76
N PRO A 176 -17.72 32.16 13.07
CA PRO A 176 -18.79 32.84 13.75
C PRO A 176 -19.03 34.11 12.95
N ALA A 177 -20.18 34.16 12.26
CA ALA A 177 -20.68 35.38 11.67
C ALA A 177 -20.62 36.38 12.82
N ALA A 178 -19.77 37.39 12.68
CA ALA A 178 -19.64 38.44 13.67
C ALA A 178 -21.05 39.00 13.88
N HIS A 179 -21.68 38.57 14.97
CA HIS A 179 -22.84 39.24 15.53
C HIS A 179 -22.31 40.58 16.01
N ALA A 180 -22.37 41.56 15.11
CA ALA A 180 -22.39 42.96 15.49
C ALA A 180 -23.73 43.22 16.19
N GLU A 181 -23.85 42.75 17.42
CA GLU A 181 -24.82 43.26 18.38
C GLU A 181 -24.10 44.21 19.35
N GLY A 182 -24.28 45.51 19.11
CA GLY A 182 -24.64 46.50 20.13
C GLY A 182 -23.66 46.90 21.25
N THR A 183 -23.56 48.23 21.39
CA THR A 183 -23.37 49.01 22.64
C THR A 183 -21.99 49.05 23.30
N ILE A 184 -21.32 50.20 23.19
CA ILE A 184 -21.35 51.28 24.22
C ILE A 184 -21.42 52.63 23.50
#